data_AF-A0A935QX77-F1
#
_entry.id   AF-A0A935QX77-F1
#
_cell.length_a   1.000
_cell.length_b   1.000
_cell.length_c   1.000
_cell.angle_alpha   90.00
_cell.angle_beta   90.00
_cell.angle_gamma   90.00
#
_symmetry.space_group_name_H-M   'P 1'
#
loop_
_entity.id
_entity.type
_entity.pdbx_description
1 polymer ?
#
loop_
_entity_poly.entity_id
_entity_poly.type
_entity_poly.pdbx_seq_one_letter_code
_entity_poly.pdbx_strand_id
1 'polypeptide(L)'
;MLDEVLEDAPDNERAHYYYATVYLRMGRLDDAERALDKYLSFNLAPDQRAQALYRKGDVALRREHFSAARGHYEQSASLGYKPATEKLNRLASLEQAAATPPR
;
A
#
# COMPACT_ATOMS: atom_id res chain seq x y z
N MET A 1 12.19 35.69 -11.34
CA MET A 1 11.77 34.34 -11.75
C MET A 1 11.16 33.73 -10.50
N LEU A 2 9.83 33.78 -10.40
CA LEU A 2 9.06 33.44 -9.19
C LEU A 2 8.22 32.19 -9.48
N ASP A 3 8.81 31.22 -10.19
CA ASP A 3 8.11 30.10 -10.80
C ASP A 3 8.56 28.74 -10.23
N GLU A 4 9.01 28.70 -8.98
CA GLU A 4 9.63 27.47 -8.43
C GLU A 4 9.30 27.20 -6.95
N VAL A 5 8.19 27.71 -6.42
CA VAL A 5 7.81 27.50 -4.99
C VAL A 5 6.33 27.18 -4.81
N LEU A 6 5.70 26.52 -5.79
CA LEU A 6 4.33 26.01 -5.66
C LEU A 6 4.22 24.49 -5.78
N GLU A 7 5.32 23.76 -5.91
CA GLU A 7 5.30 22.29 -6.08
C GLU A 7 5.27 21.50 -4.77
N ASP A 8 5.55 22.10 -3.62
CA ASP A 8 5.73 21.40 -2.35
C ASP A 8 4.64 21.81 -1.33
N ALA A 9 3.39 21.47 -1.63
CA ALA A 9 2.36 21.43 -0.59
C ALA A 9 2.31 20.00 -0.04
N PRO A 10 3.09 19.66 1.01
CA PRO A 10 3.05 18.33 1.64
C PRO A 10 1.67 18.00 2.24
N ASP A 11 0.77 18.98 2.35
CA ASP A 11 -0.63 18.72 2.69
C ASP A 11 -1.44 18.12 1.54
N ASN A 12 -1.12 18.44 0.29
CA ASN A 12 -1.83 17.90 -0.87
C ASN A 12 -1.47 16.43 -1.13
N GLU A 13 -0.17 16.07 -1.01
CA GLU A 13 0.24 14.66 -1.08
C GLU A 13 -0.41 13.85 0.06
N ARG A 14 -0.34 14.33 1.32
CA ARG A 14 -0.90 13.61 2.47
C ARG A 14 -2.40 13.44 2.35
N ALA A 15 -3.11 14.41 1.75
CA ALA A 15 -4.53 14.29 1.47
C ALA A 15 -4.86 13.07 0.60
N HIS A 16 -4.06 12.77 -0.44
CA HIS A 16 -4.26 11.58 -1.27
C HIS A 16 -4.11 10.27 -0.48
N TYR A 17 -3.16 10.20 0.44
CA TYR A 17 -3.02 9.03 1.34
C TYR A 17 -4.23 8.88 2.29
N TYR A 18 -4.72 9.99 2.85
CA TYR A 18 -5.91 9.97 3.70
C TYR A 18 -7.17 9.58 2.92
N TYR A 19 -7.34 10.12 1.70
CA TYR A 19 -8.43 9.72 0.81
C TYR A 19 -8.40 8.23 0.52
N ALA A 20 -7.23 7.68 0.18
CA ALA A 20 -7.07 6.25 -0.01
C ALA A 20 -7.50 5.43 1.21
N THR A 21 -7.11 5.88 2.41
CA THR A 21 -7.48 5.22 3.66
C THR A 21 -8.99 5.26 3.89
N VAL A 22 -9.64 6.40 3.63
CA VAL A 22 -11.09 6.54 3.75
C VAL A 22 -11.81 5.66 2.72
N TYR A 23 -11.38 5.67 1.46
CA TYR A 23 -11.94 4.83 0.40
C TYR A 23 -11.79 3.34 0.69
N LEU A 24 -10.64 2.91 1.23
CA LEU A 24 -10.45 1.55 1.74
C LEU A 24 -11.50 1.20 2.79
N ARG A 25 -11.70 2.05 3.80
CA ARG A 25 -12.72 1.80 4.85
C ARG A 25 -14.14 1.74 4.28
N MET A 26 -14.43 2.52 3.23
CA MET A 26 -15.71 2.51 2.52
C MET A 26 -15.88 1.35 1.54
N GLY A 27 -14.85 0.54 1.29
CA GLY A 27 -14.91 -0.52 0.27
C GLY A 27 -14.80 -0.02 -1.18
N ARG A 28 -14.50 1.28 -1.38
CA ARG A 28 -14.30 1.87 -2.70
C ARG A 28 -12.87 1.60 -3.18
N LEU A 29 -12.60 0.36 -3.58
CA LEU A 29 -11.25 -0.12 -3.87
C LEU A 29 -10.61 0.60 -5.06
N ASP A 30 -11.37 0.92 -6.10
CA ASP A 30 -10.88 1.65 -7.28
C ASP A 30 -10.43 3.07 -6.94
N ASP A 31 -11.21 3.78 -6.11
CA ASP A 31 -10.87 5.13 -5.69
C ASP A 31 -9.68 5.13 -4.73
N ALA A 32 -9.59 4.10 -3.87
CA ALA A 32 -8.44 3.91 -3.00
C ALA A 32 -7.16 3.70 -3.81
N GLU A 33 -7.19 2.87 -4.84
CA GLU A 33 -6.05 2.64 -5.72
C GLU A 33 -5.62 3.92 -6.44
N ARG A 34 -6.55 4.63 -7.09
CA ARG A 34 -6.24 5.91 -7.76
C ARG A 34 -5.61 6.93 -6.82
N ALA A 35 -6.13 7.03 -5.59
CA ALA A 35 -5.60 7.93 -4.59
C ALA A 35 -4.18 7.52 -4.13
N LEU A 36 -3.91 6.22 -3.97
CA LEU A 36 -2.56 5.71 -3.67
C LEU A 36 -1.59 5.91 -4.83
N ASP A 37 -2.04 5.72 -6.07
CA ASP A 37 -1.22 5.92 -7.26
C ASP A 37 -0.82 7.38 -7.41
N LYS A 38 -1.78 8.29 -7.18
CA LYS A 38 -1.48 9.72 -7.13
C LYS A 38 -0.51 10.04 -6.01
N TYR A 39 -0.71 9.48 -4.81
CA TYR A 39 0.22 9.69 -3.69
C TYR A 39 1.64 9.19 -4.00
N LEU A 40 1.78 8.00 -4.59
CA LEU A 40 3.06 7.40 -4.97
C LEU A 40 3.77 8.12 -6.13
N SER A 41 3.08 9.01 -6.84
CA SER A 41 3.65 9.85 -7.89
C SER A 41 4.44 11.07 -7.36
N PHE A 42 4.24 11.44 -6.09
CA PHE A 42 5.01 12.51 -5.45
C PHE A 42 6.38 12.02 -4.97
N ASN A 43 7.25 12.97 -4.64
CA ASN A 43 8.57 12.68 -4.09
C ASN A 43 8.48 12.35 -2.58
N LEU A 44 8.09 11.11 -2.29
CA LEU A 44 7.86 10.64 -0.94
C LEU A 44 9.16 10.17 -0.26
N ALA A 45 9.26 10.42 1.04
CA ALA A 45 10.25 9.76 1.88
C ALA A 45 10.04 8.22 1.87
N PRO A 46 11.10 7.41 2.07
CA PRO A 46 11.02 5.95 1.96
C PRO A 46 9.94 5.31 2.86
N ASP A 47 9.76 5.85 4.07
CA ASP A 47 8.76 5.44 5.05
C ASP A 47 7.32 5.77 4.61
N GLN A 48 7.09 6.93 4.00
CA GLN A 48 5.81 7.30 3.40
C GLN A 48 5.48 6.40 2.20
N ARG A 49 6.46 6.17 1.33
CA ARG A 49 6.32 5.28 0.17
C ARG A 49 6.02 3.85 0.60
N ALA A 50 6.70 3.37 1.65
CA ALA A 50 6.46 2.04 2.20
C ALA A 50 5.04 1.87 2.75
N GLN A 51 4.52 2.86 3.48
CA GLN A 51 3.15 2.84 3.98
C GLN A 51 2.12 2.81 2.84
N ALA A 52 2.35 3.59 1.77
CA ALA A 52 1.47 3.62 0.61
C ALA A 52 1.46 2.28 -0.14
N LEU A 53 2.63 1.67 -0.34
CA LEU A 53 2.77 0.33 -0.93
C LEU A 53 2.06 -0.74 -0.08
N TYR A 54 2.19 -0.66 1.25
CA TYR A 54 1.43 -1.54 2.15
C TYR A 54 -0.09 -1.40 1.94
N ARG A 55 -0.60 -0.17 1.81
CA ARG A 55 -2.02 0.04 1.51
C ARG A 55 -2.43 -0.45 0.12
N LYS A 56 -1.57 -0.38 -0.89
CA LYS A 56 -1.84 -1.02 -2.20
C LYS A 56 -1.94 -2.54 -2.05
N GLY A 57 -1.10 -3.13 -1.20
CA GLY A 57 -1.23 -4.52 -0.81
C GLY A 57 -2.59 -4.83 -0.20
N ASP A 58 -3.08 -3.99 0.72
CA ASP A 58 -4.42 -4.13 1.32
C ASP A 58 -5.55 -4.00 0.27
N VAL A 59 -5.45 -3.06 -0.67
CA VAL A 59 -6.41 -2.92 -1.78
C VAL A 59 -6.44 -4.21 -2.60
N ALA A 60 -5.28 -4.71 -3.03
CA ALA A 60 -5.18 -5.92 -3.84
C ALA A 60 -5.70 -7.15 -3.08
N LEU A 61 -5.40 -7.26 -1.77
CA LEU A 61 -5.88 -8.35 -0.93
C LEU A 61 -7.41 -8.35 -0.83
N ARG A 62 -8.04 -7.17 -0.70
CA ARG A 62 -9.51 -7.04 -0.67
C ARG A 62 -10.17 -7.31 -2.02
N ARG A 63 -9.41 -7.23 -3.12
CA ARG A 63 -9.83 -7.68 -4.45
C ARG A 63 -9.50 -9.15 -4.71
N GLU A 64 -9.02 -9.89 -3.71
CA GLU A 64 -8.59 -11.29 -3.85
C GLU A 64 -7.43 -11.49 -4.85
N HIS A 65 -6.71 -10.40 -5.18
CA HIS A 65 -5.54 -10.43 -6.05
C HIS A 65 -4.28 -10.75 -5.22
N PHE A 66 -4.20 -11.97 -4.70
CA PHE A 66 -3.17 -12.40 -3.74
C PHE A 66 -1.73 -12.20 -4.23
N SER A 67 -1.45 -12.48 -5.51
CA SER A 67 -0.12 -12.28 -6.10
C SER A 67 0.28 -10.80 -6.13
N ALA A 68 -0.63 -9.91 -6.52
CA ALA A 68 -0.37 -8.47 -6.51
C ALA A 68 -0.22 -7.93 -5.09
N ALA A 69 -1.06 -8.42 -4.15
CA ALA A 69 -0.97 -8.06 -2.75
C ALA A 69 0.41 -8.40 -2.16
N ARG A 70 0.89 -9.62 -2.38
CA ARG A 70 2.23 -10.05 -1.98
C ARG A 70 3.31 -9.15 -2.56
N GLY A 71 3.29 -8.88 -3.86
CA GLY A 71 4.30 -8.01 -4.50
C GLY A 71 4.33 -6.59 -3.91
N HIS A 72 3.17 -6.01 -3.58
CA HIS A 72 3.11 -4.71 -2.92
C HIS A 72 3.62 -4.74 -1.47
N TYR A 73 3.30 -5.79 -0.71
CA TYR A 73 3.84 -5.96 0.64
C TYR A 73 5.35 -6.20 0.62
N GLU A 74 5.89 -6.94 -0.36
CA GLU A 74 7.35 -7.16 -0.50
C GLU A 74 8.09 -5.85 -0.77
N GLN A 75 7.58 -5.02 -1.67
CA GLN A 75 8.15 -3.70 -1.92
C GLN A 75 8.11 -2.81 -0.67
N SER A 76 7.00 -2.86 0.08
CA SER A 76 6.88 -2.13 1.35
C SER A 76 7.86 -2.64 2.42
N ALA A 77 8.01 -3.96 2.55
CA ALA A 77 8.94 -4.60 3.48
C ALA A 77 10.40 -4.29 3.12
N SER A 78 10.74 -4.26 1.83
CA SER A 78 12.08 -3.89 1.35
C SER A 78 12.47 -2.45 1.70
N LEU A 79 11.48 -1.57 1.91
CA LEU A 79 11.69 -0.21 2.41
C LEU A 79 11.71 -0.13 3.95
N GLY A 80 11.68 -1.27 4.65
CA GLY A 80 11.80 -1.34 6.11
C GLY A 80 10.47 -1.24 6.88
N TYR A 81 9.32 -1.29 6.21
CA TYR A 81 8.02 -1.21 6.88
C TYR A 81 7.63 -2.53 7.54
N LYS A 82 7.87 -2.64 8.85
CA LYS A 82 7.66 -3.85 9.65
C LYS A 82 6.27 -4.50 9.48
N PRO A 83 5.14 -3.74 9.43
CA PRO A 83 3.83 -4.36 9.26
C PRO A 83 3.68 -5.14 7.95
N ALA A 84 4.39 -4.75 6.89
CA ALA A 84 4.39 -5.50 5.63
C ALA A 84 5.07 -6.86 5.78
N THR A 85 6.21 -6.93 6.46
CA THR A 85 6.91 -8.18 6.76
C THR A 85 6.04 -9.13 7.56
N GLU A 86 5.37 -8.62 8.60
CA GLU A 86 4.43 -9.44 9.40
C GLU A 86 3.27 -9.96 8.56
N LYS A 87 2.71 -9.11 7.69
CA LYS A 87 1.61 -9.48 6.80
C LYS A 87 2.01 -10.57 5.81
N LEU A 88 3.21 -10.47 5.22
CA LEU A 88 3.77 -11.49 4.32
C LEU A 88 3.97 -12.83 5.02
N ASN A 89 4.52 -12.83 6.23
CA ASN A 89 4.71 -14.06 7.01
C ASN A 89 3.37 -14.75 7.29
N ARG A 90 2.32 -13.97 7.62
CA ARG A 90 0.97 -14.52 7.80
C ARG A 90 0.42 -15.10 6.50
N LEU A 91 0.55 -14.41 5.38
CA LEU A 91 0.10 -14.90 4.06
C LEU A 91 0.80 -16.22 3.69
N ALA A 92 2.12 -16.30 3.86
CA ALA A 92 2.88 -17.52 3.61
C ALA A 92 2.45 -18.67 4.52
N SER A 93 2.20 -18.39 5.81
CA SER A 93 1.75 -19.43 6.75
C SER A 93 0.38 -20.01 6.40
N LEU A 94 -0.54 -19.19 5.88
CA LEU A 94 -1.86 -19.63 5.45
C LEU A 94 -1.78 -20.54 4.22
N GLU A 95 -0.90 -20.21 3.26
CA GLU A 95 -0.68 -21.04 2.07
C GLU A 95 -0.10 -22.41 2.43
N GLN A 96 0.88 -22.45 3.35
CA GLN A 96 1.48 -23.71 3.81
C GLN A 96 0.50 -24.58 4.60
N ALA A 97 -0.34 -23.96 5.44
CA ALA A 97 -1.38 -24.67 6.18
C ALA A 97 -2.44 -25.28 5.24
N ALA A 98 -2.84 -24.56 4.19
CA ALA A 98 -3.76 -25.07 3.18
C ALA A 98 -3.15 -26.19 2.32
N ALA A 99 -1.83 -26.18 2.11
CA ALA A 99 -1.12 -27.20 1.34
C ALA A 99 -0.82 -28.51 2.10
N THR A 100 -1.02 -28.53 3.42
CA THR A 100 -0.78 -29.72 4.25
C THR A 100 -2.11 -30.40 4.58
N PRO A 101 -2.52 -31.48 3.87
CA PRO A 101 -3.74 -32.19 4.19
C PRO A 101 -3.63 -32.83 5.59
N PRO A 102 -4.74 -32.88 6.37
CA PRO A 102 -4.74 -33.59 7.65
C PRO A 102 -4.40 -35.07 7.40
N ARG A 103 -3.54 -35.63 8.27
CA ARG A 103 -3.20 -37.06 8.29
C ARG A 103 -4.38 -37.93 8.67
#